data_AF-A0A6A4I611-F1
#
_entry.id   AF-A0A6A4I611-F1
#
_cell.length_a   1.000
_cell.length_b   1.000
_cell.length_c   1.000
_cell.angle_alpha   90.00
_cell.angle_beta   90.00
_cell.angle_gamma   90.00
#
_symmetry.space_group_name_H-M   'P 1'
#
loop_
_entity.id
_entity.type
_entity.pdbx_description
1 polymer ?
#
loop_
_entity_poly.entity_id
_entity_poly.type
_entity_poly.pdbx_seq_one_letter_code
_entity_poly.pdbx_strand_id
1 'polypeptide(L)'
;MSSAEVQLTDFHPFDLARQLTLLESALYQKIQPEDCLQRVQQLQAQWKLEHADVSVKQNQDNLSSAIQASKRISDWVAESVLSSSRNDITMDDSDYDSSKGAETIEYFILVADHCRSLNNFSTMIAILSGLNTLSIRRLKRTWNQVSQWHMVQFRVCKVTMDSSRDFNKHRAMLEAAGLPCVPVISAFIIQWVFFGGFCC
;
A
#
# COMPACT_ATOMS: atom_id res chain seq x y z
N MET A 1 -20.02 8.44 -29.61
CA MET A 1 -20.41 7.42 -28.62
C MET A 1 -19.63 7.76 -27.35
N SER A 2 -20.31 8.32 -26.34
CA SER A 2 -19.69 8.60 -25.04
C SER A 2 -19.28 7.26 -24.45
N SER A 3 -17.97 7.04 -24.27
CA SER A 3 -17.48 5.88 -23.53
C SER A 3 -17.95 6.09 -22.10
N ALA A 4 -18.81 5.20 -21.58
CA ALA A 4 -19.21 5.24 -20.18
C ALA A 4 -17.93 5.25 -19.33
N GLU A 5 -17.81 6.26 -18.46
CA GLU A 5 -16.66 6.39 -17.57
C GLU A 5 -16.76 5.26 -16.53
N VAL A 6 -15.83 4.32 -16.59
CA VAL A 6 -15.81 3.14 -15.72
C VAL A 6 -15.53 3.60 -14.29
N GLN A 7 -16.42 3.26 -13.36
CA GLN A 7 -16.27 3.61 -11.95
C GLN A 7 -15.54 2.50 -11.20
N LEU A 8 -14.81 2.87 -10.15
CA LEU A 8 -14.06 1.92 -9.32
C LEU A 8 -14.97 0.84 -8.71
N THR A 9 -16.17 1.24 -8.30
CA THR A 9 -17.17 0.38 -7.65
C THR A 9 -17.86 -0.58 -8.62
N ASP A 10 -17.65 -0.45 -9.93
CA ASP A 10 -18.21 -1.37 -10.93
C ASP A 10 -17.57 -2.76 -10.85
N PHE A 11 -16.39 -2.88 -10.24
CA PHE A 11 -15.67 -4.14 -10.09
C PHE A 11 -15.87 -4.73 -8.70
N HIS A 12 -16.04 -6.05 -8.62
CA HIS A 12 -16.07 -6.72 -7.33
C HIS A 12 -14.72 -6.57 -6.58
N PRO A 13 -14.69 -6.22 -5.28
CA PRO A 13 -13.45 -5.97 -4.53
C PRO A 13 -12.42 -7.11 -4.62
N PHE A 14 -12.90 -8.36 -4.61
CA PHE A 14 -12.06 -9.54 -4.78
C PHE A 14 -11.38 -9.62 -6.15
N ASP A 15 -12.06 -9.24 -7.23
CA ASP A 15 -11.47 -9.28 -8.56
C ASP A 15 -10.36 -8.24 -8.69
N LEU A 16 -10.56 -7.03 -8.14
CA LEU A 16 -9.50 -6.02 -8.07
C LEU A 16 -8.31 -6.52 -7.24
N ALA A 17 -8.55 -7.10 -6.07
CA ALA A 17 -7.49 -7.69 -5.24
C ALA A 17 -6.69 -8.76 -5.98
N ARG A 18 -7.38 -9.63 -6.75
CA ARG A 18 -6.74 -10.65 -7.59
C ARG A 18 -5.87 -10.03 -8.68
N GLN A 19 -6.36 -9.01 -9.39
CA GLN A 19 -5.59 -8.34 -10.44
C GLN A 19 -4.37 -7.61 -9.89
N LEU A 20 -4.52 -6.87 -8.79
CA LEU A 20 -3.39 -6.22 -8.11
C LEU A 20 -2.34 -7.26 -7.69
N THR A 21 -2.78 -8.42 -7.17
CA THR A 21 -1.88 -9.51 -6.78
C THR A 21 -1.13 -10.11 -7.97
N LEU A 22 -1.79 -10.32 -9.12
CA LEU A 22 -1.11 -10.79 -10.33
C LEU A 22 -0.05 -9.79 -10.82
N LEU A 23 -0.38 -8.50 -10.80
CA LEU A 23 0.55 -7.45 -11.21
C LEU A 23 1.75 -7.34 -10.27
N GLU A 24 1.51 -7.29 -8.95
CA GLU A 24 2.58 -7.15 -7.97
C GLU A 24 3.45 -8.40 -7.88
N SER A 25 2.86 -9.61 -7.97
CA SER A 25 3.63 -10.85 -7.99
C SER A 25 4.55 -10.96 -9.21
N ALA A 26 4.10 -10.50 -10.38
CA ALA A 26 4.92 -10.46 -11.59
C ALA A 26 6.10 -9.47 -11.48
N LEU A 27 5.95 -8.37 -10.73
CA LEU A 27 7.05 -7.46 -10.42
C LEU A 27 7.99 -8.07 -9.38
N TYR A 28 7.43 -8.67 -8.33
CA TYR A 28 8.19 -9.34 -7.27
C TYR A 28 9.13 -10.42 -7.81
N GLN A 29 8.63 -11.27 -8.72
CA GLN A 29 9.41 -12.36 -9.32
C GLN A 29 10.60 -11.90 -10.17
N LYS A 30 10.63 -10.63 -10.60
CA LYS A 30 11.75 -10.09 -11.39
C LYS A 30 12.91 -9.63 -10.52
N ILE A 31 12.68 -9.40 -9.22
CA ILE A 31 13.67 -8.85 -8.31
C ILE A 31 14.78 -9.85 -8.08
N GLN A 32 16.01 -9.40 -8.28
CA GLN A 32 17.21 -10.20 -8.06
C GLN A 32 17.88 -9.82 -6.73
N PRO A 33 18.65 -10.72 -6.12
CA PRO A 33 19.43 -10.42 -4.92
C PRO A 33 20.36 -9.20 -5.08
N GLU A 34 20.90 -8.99 -6.28
CA GLU A 34 21.77 -7.86 -6.62
C GLU A 34 21.04 -6.52 -6.50
N ASP A 35 19.76 -6.45 -6.92
CA ASP A 35 18.92 -5.25 -6.79
C ASP A 35 18.79 -4.87 -5.30
N CYS A 36 18.57 -5.86 -4.45
CA CYS A 36 18.47 -5.69 -2.99
C CYS A 36 19.79 -5.25 -2.37
N LEU A 37 20.90 -5.91 -2.72
CA LEU A 37 22.23 -5.60 -2.19
C LEU A 37 22.66 -4.17 -2.57
N GLN A 38 22.47 -3.80 -3.84
CA GLN A 38 22.80 -2.46 -4.32
C GLN A 38 21.99 -1.40 -3.56
N ARG A 39 20.70 -1.63 -3.34
CA ARG A 39 19.85 -0.71 -2.57
C ARG A 39 20.32 -0.58 -1.11
N VAL A 40 20.68 -1.68 -0.46
CA VAL A 40 21.19 -1.66 0.92
C VAL A 40 22.47 -0.84 1.02
N GLN A 41 23.45 -1.09 0.14
CA GLN A 41 24.72 -0.36 0.09
C GLN A 41 24.49 1.14 -0.14
N GLN A 42 23.58 1.50 -1.05
CA GLN A 42 23.23 2.88 -1.33
C GLN A 42 22.65 3.59 -0.09
N LEU A 43 21.69 2.96 0.61
CA LEU A 43 21.08 3.52 1.82
C LEU A 43 22.09 3.64 2.98
N GLN A 44 23.00 2.68 3.13
CA GLN A 44 24.06 2.75 4.14
C GLN A 44 25.06 3.88 3.86
N ALA A 45 25.45 4.07 2.59
CA ALA A 45 26.32 5.16 2.20
C ALA A 45 25.68 6.52 2.51
N GLN A 46 24.37 6.66 2.27
CA GLN A 46 23.59 7.85 2.63
C GLN A 46 23.55 8.10 4.14
N TRP A 47 23.36 7.05 4.95
CA TRP A 47 23.35 7.20 6.41
C TRP A 47 24.70 7.59 7.00
N LYS A 48 25.81 7.13 6.40
CA LYS A 48 27.17 7.48 6.85
C LYS A 48 27.58 8.90 6.47
N LEU A 49 27.04 9.43 5.37
CA LEU A 49 27.28 10.79 4.91
C LEU A 49 26.14 11.69 5.41
N GLU A 50 26.17 12.07 6.69
CA GLU A 50 25.20 13.02 7.28
C GLU A 50 24.91 14.19 6.31
N HIS A 51 23.75 14.18 5.66
CA HIS A 51 23.22 15.27 4.84
C HIS A 51 24.06 15.73 3.63
N ALA A 52 24.96 14.89 3.09
CA ALA A 52 25.46 15.17 1.74
C ALA A 52 24.30 14.96 0.75
N ASP A 53 24.03 15.96 -0.11
CA ASP A 53 23.06 15.92 -1.19
C ASP A 53 23.53 14.92 -2.27
N VAL A 54 23.58 13.64 -1.89
CA VAL A 54 23.83 12.54 -2.79
C VAL A 54 22.53 12.37 -3.54
N SER A 55 22.44 13.07 -4.67
CA SER A 55 21.42 12.82 -5.68
C SER A 55 21.38 11.32 -5.94
N VAL A 56 20.36 10.68 -5.37
CA VAL A 56 20.04 9.29 -5.62
C VAL A 56 19.71 9.24 -7.08
N LYS A 57 20.67 8.88 -7.93
CA LYS A 57 20.32 8.33 -9.23
C LYS A 57 19.45 7.13 -8.89
N GLN A 58 18.14 7.30 -9.05
CA GLN A 58 17.21 6.21 -8.94
C GLN A 58 17.66 5.22 -9.99
N ASN A 59 18.29 4.14 -9.54
CA ASN A 59 18.61 3.07 -10.46
C ASN A 59 17.26 2.47 -10.85
N GLN A 60 16.95 2.45 -12.14
CA GLN A 60 15.75 1.79 -12.63
C GLN A 60 15.99 0.28 -12.61
N ASP A 61 15.96 -0.30 -11.42
CA ASP A 61 16.03 -1.74 -11.18
C ASP A 61 14.63 -2.34 -10.92
N ASN A 62 14.56 -3.66 -10.88
CA ASN A 62 13.29 -4.37 -10.66
C ASN A 62 12.73 -4.08 -9.25
N LEU A 63 13.61 -3.93 -8.26
CA LEU A 63 13.23 -3.57 -6.90
C LEU A 63 12.55 -2.20 -6.84
N SER A 64 13.12 -1.20 -7.50
CA SER A 64 12.55 0.15 -7.61
C SER A 64 11.22 0.13 -8.32
N SER A 65 11.10 -0.69 -9.36
CA SER A 65 9.84 -0.87 -10.09
C SER A 65 8.73 -1.45 -9.18
N ALA A 66 9.05 -2.47 -8.37
CA ALA A 66 8.11 -3.04 -7.42
C ALA A 66 7.72 -2.05 -6.31
N ILE A 67 8.70 -1.38 -5.69
CA ILE A 67 8.43 -0.36 -4.65
C ILE A 67 7.59 0.78 -5.21
N GLN A 68 7.88 1.24 -6.43
CA GLN A 68 7.10 2.28 -7.09
C GLN A 68 5.68 1.82 -7.41
N ALA A 69 5.47 0.55 -7.77
CA ALA A 69 4.12 0.01 -7.98
C ALA A 69 3.28 0.08 -6.70
N SER A 70 3.80 -0.39 -5.56
CA SER A 70 3.10 -0.30 -4.26
C SER A 70 2.85 1.16 -3.84
N LYS A 71 3.79 2.06 -4.13
CA LYS A 71 3.59 3.50 -3.91
C LYS A 71 2.47 4.07 -4.77
N ARG A 72 2.44 3.74 -6.07
CA ARG A 72 1.37 4.18 -6.99
C ARG A 72 0.00 3.69 -6.54
N ILE A 73 -0.10 2.46 -6.01
CA ILE A 73 -1.34 1.97 -5.41
C ILE A 73 -1.76 2.85 -4.22
N SER A 74 -0.82 3.18 -3.33
CA SER A 74 -1.10 4.04 -2.17
C SER A 74 -1.58 5.43 -2.57
N ASP A 75 -0.91 6.05 -3.55
CA ASP A 75 -1.24 7.38 -4.06
C ASP A 75 -2.59 7.34 -4.81
N TRP A 76 -2.85 6.30 -5.60
CA TRP A 76 -4.13 6.07 -6.29
C TRP A 76 -5.31 5.90 -5.34
N VAL A 77 -5.13 5.17 -4.24
CA VAL A 77 -6.17 5.01 -3.20
C VAL A 77 -6.52 6.36 -2.58
N ALA A 78 -5.52 7.16 -2.21
CA ALA A 78 -5.74 8.49 -1.65
C ALA A 78 -6.46 9.41 -2.66
N GLU A 79 -6.03 9.42 -3.92
CA GLU A 79 -6.66 10.22 -4.97
C GLU A 79 -8.11 9.78 -5.25
N SER A 80 -8.37 8.47 -5.27
CA SER A 80 -9.71 7.92 -5.50
C SER A 80 -10.69 8.35 -4.40
N VAL A 81 -10.27 8.33 -3.12
CA VAL A 81 -11.12 8.79 -2.02
C VAL A 81 -11.34 10.31 -2.08
N LEU A 82 -10.31 11.09 -2.40
CA LEU A 82 -10.41 12.55 -2.50
C LEU A 82 -11.28 13.00 -3.68
N SER A 83 -11.19 12.32 -4.82
CA SER A 83 -12.00 12.61 -6.01
C SER A 83 -13.47 12.22 -5.81
N SER A 84 -13.75 11.07 -5.20
CA SER A 84 -15.12 10.70 -4.81
C SER A 84 -15.77 11.70 -3.85
N SER A 85 -14.97 12.37 -3.02
CA SER A 85 -15.42 13.39 -2.07
C SER A 85 -15.51 14.82 -2.66
N ARG A 86 -15.09 15.05 -3.90
CA ARG A 86 -15.03 16.39 -4.53
C ARG A 86 -16.06 16.57 -5.66
N ASN A 87 -16.64 15.49 -6.16
CA ASN A 87 -17.32 15.50 -7.46
C ASN A 87 -18.72 16.16 -7.49
N ASP A 88 -19.27 16.70 -6.41
CA ASP A 88 -20.55 17.42 -6.45
C ASP A 88 -20.42 18.90 -6.03
N ILE A 89 -20.03 19.75 -6.99
CA ILE A 89 -20.07 21.22 -6.85
C ILE A 89 -21.50 21.76 -7.07
N THR A 90 -22.44 20.91 -7.49
CA THR A 90 -23.80 21.30 -7.92
C THR A 90 -24.90 21.13 -6.87
N MET A 91 -24.64 20.44 -5.76
CA MET A 91 -25.57 20.33 -4.64
C MET A 91 -24.84 20.62 -3.32
N ASP A 92 -25.34 21.57 -2.53
CA ASP A 92 -24.83 21.98 -1.20
C ASP A 92 -25.08 20.90 -0.12
N ASP A 93 -25.10 19.61 -0.50
CA ASP A 93 -25.36 18.48 0.39
C ASP A 93 -24.03 17.84 0.81
N SER A 94 -23.34 18.49 1.76
CA SER A 94 -22.05 18.03 2.31
C SER A 94 -22.07 16.61 2.91
N ASP A 95 -23.25 16.06 3.18
CA ASP A 95 -23.44 14.68 3.64
C ASP A 95 -23.38 13.65 2.50
N TYR A 96 -23.76 14.02 1.28
CA TYR A 96 -23.72 13.15 0.09
C TYR A 96 -22.28 12.86 -0.36
N ASP A 97 -21.44 13.90 -0.42
CA ASP A 97 -20.01 13.76 -0.70
C ASP A 97 -19.29 12.90 0.34
N SER A 98 -19.70 13.03 1.60
CA SER A 98 -19.18 12.21 2.69
C SER A 98 -19.56 10.73 2.53
N SER A 99 -20.73 10.44 1.93
CA SER A 99 -21.23 9.08 1.70
C SER A 99 -20.46 8.39 0.57
N LYS A 100 -20.28 9.07 -0.56
CA LYS A 100 -19.45 8.54 -1.67
C LYS A 100 -18.00 8.27 -1.24
N GLY A 101 -17.43 9.19 -0.46
CA GLY A 101 -16.11 8.97 0.13
C GLY A 101 -16.08 7.76 1.06
N ALA A 102 -17.12 7.55 1.87
CA ALA A 102 -17.21 6.42 2.79
C ALA A 102 -17.34 5.09 2.03
N GLU A 103 -18.19 5.01 1.01
CA GLU A 103 -18.32 3.85 0.12
C GLU A 103 -16.99 3.50 -0.56
N THR A 104 -16.25 4.51 -1.02
CA THR A 104 -14.91 4.32 -1.61
C THR A 104 -13.91 3.77 -0.58
N ILE A 105 -13.94 4.27 0.67
CA ILE A 105 -13.11 3.76 1.76
C ILE A 105 -13.47 2.31 2.10
N GLU A 106 -14.77 2.01 2.24
CA GLU A 106 -15.28 0.66 2.52
C GLU A 106 -14.85 -0.33 1.43
N TYR A 107 -14.97 0.07 0.16
CA TYR A 107 -14.49 -0.69 -0.98
C TYR A 107 -13.00 -1.03 -0.85
N PHE A 108 -12.14 -0.06 -0.58
CA PHE A 108 -10.71 -0.31 -0.42
C PHE A 108 -10.38 -1.15 0.82
N ILE A 109 -11.14 -1.04 1.90
CA ILE A 109 -11.00 -1.93 3.07
C ILE A 109 -11.26 -3.38 2.67
N LEU A 110 -12.30 -3.64 1.88
CA LEU A 110 -12.60 -4.98 1.35
C LEU A 110 -11.48 -5.50 0.44
N VAL A 111 -10.99 -4.66 -0.48
CA VAL A 111 -9.87 -5.03 -1.36
C VAL A 111 -8.62 -5.38 -0.54
N ALA A 112 -8.31 -4.60 0.50
CA ALA A 112 -7.18 -4.87 1.39
C ALA A 112 -7.34 -6.20 2.15
N ASP A 113 -8.54 -6.50 2.65
CA ASP A 113 -8.80 -7.75 3.35
C ASP A 113 -8.74 -8.98 2.42
N HIS A 114 -9.18 -8.83 1.16
CA HIS A 114 -8.97 -9.85 0.14
C HIS A 114 -7.49 -10.01 -0.22
N CYS A 115 -6.71 -8.93 -0.32
CA CYS A 115 -5.26 -9.01 -0.51
C CYS A 115 -4.58 -9.76 0.65
N ARG A 116 -5.01 -9.50 1.88
CA ARG A 116 -4.56 -10.24 3.08
C ARG A 116 -4.85 -11.74 2.97
N SER A 117 -6.06 -12.09 2.53
CA SER A 117 -6.48 -13.49 2.33
C SER A 117 -5.74 -14.19 1.19
N LEU A 118 -5.27 -13.43 0.19
CA LEU A 118 -4.43 -13.91 -0.91
C LEU A 118 -2.93 -13.92 -0.56
N ASN A 119 -2.56 -13.67 0.70
CA ASN A 119 -1.17 -13.51 1.15
C ASN A 119 -0.39 -12.42 0.37
N ASN A 120 -1.09 -11.42 -0.17
CA ASN A 120 -0.50 -10.23 -0.77
C ASN A 120 -0.43 -9.09 0.25
N PHE A 121 0.58 -9.16 1.11
CA PHE A 121 0.78 -8.19 2.18
C PHE A 121 1.27 -6.84 1.63
N SER A 122 1.97 -6.83 0.49
CA SER A 122 2.46 -5.61 -0.15
C SER A 122 1.31 -4.69 -0.57
N THR A 123 0.37 -5.17 -1.41
CA THR A 123 -0.80 -4.39 -1.81
C THR A 123 -1.68 -4.02 -0.60
N MET A 124 -1.90 -4.95 0.33
CA MET A 124 -2.70 -4.66 1.54
C MET A 124 -2.12 -3.47 2.31
N ILE A 125 -0.80 -3.44 2.54
CA ILE A 125 -0.14 -2.31 3.22
C ILE A 125 -0.19 -1.05 2.38
N ALA A 126 -0.03 -1.14 1.05
CA ALA A 126 -0.14 0.00 0.16
C ALA A 126 -1.52 0.68 0.25
N ILE A 127 -2.60 -0.10 0.20
CA ILE A 127 -3.97 0.41 0.34
C ILE A 127 -4.15 1.10 1.70
N LEU A 128 -3.76 0.44 2.79
CA LEU A 128 -3.84 1.02 4.12
C LEU A 128 -2.99 2.29 4.26
N SER A 129 -1.84 2.36 3.58
CA SER A 129 -0.97 3.53 3.59
C SER A 129 -1.63 4.72 2.91
N GLY A 130 -2.31 4.50 1.78
CA GLY A 130 -3.16 5.50 1.12
C GLY A 130 -4.29 6.02 2.02
N LEU A 131 -5.03 5.11 2.66
CA LEU A 131 -6.11 5.45 3.60
C LEU A 131 -5.61 6.15 4.88
N ASN A 132 -4.35 5.91 5.26
CA ASN A 132 -3.73 6.48 6.46
C ASN A 132 -2.94 7.78 6.19
N THR A 133 -3.00 8.31 4.97
CA THR A 133 -2.48 9.66 4.67
C THR A 133 -3.22 10.72 5.48
N LEU A 134 -2.53 11.85 5.78
CA LEU A 134 -3.11 12.94 6.57
C LEU A 134 -4.35 13.54 5.91
N SER A 135 -4.35 13.64 4.58
CA SER A 135 -5.46 14.16 3.78
C SER A 135 -6.74 13.34 3.93
N ILE A 136 -6.63 12.02 4.05
CA ILE A 136 -7.77 11.11 4.24
C ILE A 136 -8.17 10.99 5.72
N ARG A 137 -7.20 10.84 6.64
CA ARG A 137 -7.47 10.68 8.08
C ARG A 137 -8.25 11.83 8.71
N ARG A 138 -8.13 13.03 8.16
CA ARG A 138 -8.82 14.23 8.64
C ARG A 138 -10.28 14.34 8.19
N LEU A 139 -10.74 13.50 7.26
CA LEU A 139 -12.11 13.49 6.73
C LEU A 139 -13.10 12.87 7.74
N LYS A 140 -13.30 13.53 8.89
CA LYS A 140 -14.06 12.98 10.01
C LYS A 140 -15.49 12.61 9.64
N ARG A 141 -16.17 13.41 8.83
CA ARG A 141 -17.54 13.13 8.37
C ARG A 141 -17.62 11.83 7.57
N THR A 142 -16.75 11.69 6.57
CA THR A 142 -16.59 10.47 5.77
C THR A 142 -16.31 9.24 6.64
N TRP A 143 -15.33 9.31 7.54
CA TRP A 143 -15.01 8.18 8.43
C TRP A 143 -16.13 7.80 9.40
N ASN A 144 -17.00 8.75 9.77
CA ASN A 144 -18.16 8.47 10.63
C ASN A 144 -19.28 7.73 9.87
N GLN A 145 -19.30 7.81 8.55
CA GLN A 145 -20.27 7.11 7.70
C GLN A 145 -19.80 5.70 7.31
N VAL A 146 -18.51 5.38 7.48
CA VAL A 146 -18.00 4.02 7.34
C VAL A 146 -18.61 3.13 8.42
N SER A 147 -19.25 2.04 8.01
CA SER A 147 -19.90 1.09 8.89
C SER A 147 -18.93 0.40 9.85
N GLN A 148 -19.46 -0.01 11.01
CA GLN A 148 -18.66 -0.64 12.06
C GLN A 148 -18.01 -1.95 11.59
N TRP A 149 -18.68 -2.71 10.72
CA TRP A 149 -18.13 -3.96 10.18
C TRP A 149 -16.87 -3.72 9.34
N HIS A 150 -16.88 -2.75 8.42
CA HIS A 150 -15.68 -2.37 7.66
C HIS A 150 -14.58 -1.81 8.58
N MET A 151 -14.94 -1.04 9.60
CA MET A 151 -13.97 -0.56 10.60
C MET A 151 -13.29 -1.70 11.37
N VAL A 152 -13.97 -2.83 11.61
CA VAL A 152 -13.34 -4.03 12.20
C VAL A 152 -12.33 -4.63 11.22
N GLN A 153 -12.69 -4.81 9.94
CA GLN A 153 -11.76 -5.33 8.93
C GLN A 153 -10.53 -4.44 8.75
N PHE A 154 -10.73 -3.12 8.77
CA PHE A 154 -9.64 -2.15 8.71
C PHE A 154 -8.69 -2.29 9.90
N ARG A 155 -9.18 -2.57 11.10
CA ARG A 155 -8.35 -2.83 12.29
C ARG A 155 -7.55 -4.12 12.15
N VAL A 156 -8.16 -5.20 11.65
CA VAL A 156 -7.46 -6.47 11.39
C VAL A 156 -6.29 -6.26 10.41
N CYS A 157 -6.54 -5.54 9.32
CA CYS A 157 -5.50 -5.21 8.35
C CYS A 157 -4.41 -4.32 8.97
N LYS A 158 -4.75 -3.35 9.82
CA LYS A 158 -3.77 -2.52 10.56
C LYS A 158 -2.87 -3.33 11.49
N VAL A 159 -3.41 -4.28 12.24
CA VAL A 159 -2.59 -5.17 13.09
C VAL A 159 -1.57 -5.95 12.26
N THR A 160 -1.98 -6.37 11.05
CA THR A 160 -1.09 -7.04 10.10
C THR A 160 -0.01 -6.09 9.57
N MET A 161 -0.35 -4.83 9.23
CA MET A 161 0.61 -3.80 8.87
C MET A 161 1.63 -3.53 9.99
N ASP A 162 1.17 -3.38 11.23
CA ASP A 162 2.05 -3.10 12.37
C ASP A 162 3.00 -4.28 12.64
N SER A 163 2.50 -5.51 12.48
CA SER A 163 3.33 -6.73 12.55
C SER A 163 4.38 -6.76 11.45
N SER A 164 4.14 -6.14 10.28
CA SER A 164 5.11 -6.09 9.18
C SER A 164 6.25 -5.08 9.41
N ARG A 165 6.12 -4.18 10.40
CA ARG A 165 7.18 -3.24 10.79
C ARG A 165 8.21 -3.85 11.74
N ASP A 166 7.83 -4.93 12.41
CA ASP A 166 8.70 -5.73 13.27
C ASP A 166 9.21 -6.93 12.47
N PHE A 167 10.52 -7.04 12.29
CA PHE A 167 11.11 -8.08 11.46
C PHE A 167 10.73 -9.50 11.90
N ASN A 168 10.71 -9.78 13.20
CA ASN A 168 10.41 -11.11 13.71
C ASN A 168 8.95 -11.47 13.48
N LYS A 169 8.05 -10.51 13.71
CA LYS A 169 6.61 -10.71 13.45
C LYS A 169 6.30 -10.80 11.96
N HIS A 170 6.95 -10.00 11.13
CA HIS A 170 6.82 -10.06 9.68
C HIS A 170 7.27 -11.42 9.15
N ARG A 171 8.44 -11.89 9.59
CA ARG A 171 8.96 -13.20 9.22
C ARG A 171 8.02 -14.34 9.67
N ALA A 172 7.58 -14.33 10.93
CA ALA A 172 6.65 -15.32 11.45
C ALA A 172 5.30 -15.32 10.68
N MET A 173 4.81 -14.13 10.29
CA MET A 173 3.62 -14.00 9.47
C MET A 173 3.81 -14.63 8.09
N LEU A 174 4.95 -14.38 7.42
CA LEU A 174 5.23 -14.96 6.10
C LEU A 174 5.41 -16.48 6.18
N GLU A 175 6.07 -16.98 7.24
CA GLU A 175 6.21 -18.41 7.50
C GLU A 175 4.84 -19.07 7.73
N ALA A 176 3.95 -18.43 8.51
CA ALA A 176 2.59 -18.92 8.76
C ALA A 176 1.68 -18.84 7.53
N ALA A 177 1.85 -17.82 6.68
CA ALA A 177 1.08 -17.65 5.45
C ALA A 177 1.38 -18.75 4.41
N GLY A 178 2.63 -19.24 4.39
CA GLY A 178 3.10 -20.18 3.39
C GLY A 178 3.19 -19.57 1.98
N LEU A 179 3.69 -20.36 1.03
CA LEU A 179 3.72 -19.97 -0.39
C LEU A 179 2.41 -20.40 -1.08
N PRO A 180 1.92 -19.64 -2.07
CA PRO A 180 2.46 -18.39 -2.62
C PRO A 180 2.10 -17.16 -1.76
N CYS A 181 3.01 -16.17 -1.72
CA CYS A 181 2.80 -14.89 -1.04
C CYS A 181 3.55 -13.73 -1.72
N VAL A 182 3.08 -12.50 -1.57
CA VAL A 182 3.78 -11.27 -1.97
C VAL A 182 4.16 -10.48 -0.71
N PRO A 183 5.44 -10.51 -0.29
CA PRO A 183 5.88 -9.86 0.95
C PRO A 183 6.16 -8.36 0.75
N VAL A 184 6.28 -7.65 1.87
CA VAL A 184 6.62 -6.22 1.91
C VAL A 184 8.14 -6.08 1.87
N ILE A 185 8.73 -6.07 0.67
CA ILE A 185 10.20 -6.13 0.50
C ILE A 185 10.92 -4.99 1.21
N SER A 186 10.31 -3.81 1.25
CA SER A 186 10.91 -2.65 1.92
C SER A 186 11.23 -2.93 3.39
N ALA A 187 10.47 -3.79 4.08
CA ALA A 187 10.75 -4.19 5.45
C ALA A 187 12.08 -4.96 5.57
N PHE A 188 12.37 -5.86 4.62
CA PHE A 188 13.64 -6.59 4.56
C PHE A 188 14.82 -5.69 4.23
N ILE A 189 14.65 -4.76 3.28
CA ILE A 189 15.70 -3.80 2.91
C ILE A 189 16.07 -2.93 4.11
N ILE A 190 15.10 -2.38 4.83
CA ILE A 190 15.34 -1.57 6.03
C ILE A 190 16.10 -2.37 7.07
N GLN A 191 15.69 -3.61 7.33
CA GLN A 191 16.38 -4.52 8.24
C GLN A 191 17.85 -4.74 7.82
N TRP A 192 18.11 -5.06 6.55
CA TRP A 192 19.47 -5.29 6.08
C TRP A 192 20.35 -4.03 6.14
N VAL A 193 19.78 -2.84 5.93
CA VAL A 193 20.51 -1.57 6.12
C VAL A 193 20.97 -1.41 7.57
N PHE A 194 20.08 -1.61 8.54
CA PHE A 194 20.39 -1.49 9.97
C PHE A 194 21.41 -2.53 10.46
N PHE A 195 21.24 -3.80 10.07
CA PHE A 195 22.09 -4.90 10.58
C PHE A 195 23.39 -5.07 9.79
N GLY A 196 23.40 -4.77 8.49
CA GLY A 196 24.60 -4.83 7.65
C GLY A 196 25.61 -3.71 7.96
N GLY A 197 25.24 -2.71 8.75
CA GLY A 197 26.11 -1.59 9.13
C GLY A 197 27.15 -1.92 10.21
N PHE A 198 27.04 -3.08 10.88
CA PHE A 198 27.92 -3.51 11.98
C PHE A 198 29.04 -4.49 11.56
N CYS A 199 29.21 -4.77 10.27
CA CYS A 199 30.27 -5.65 9.77
C CYS A 199 31.41 -4.92 9.04
N CYS A 200 31.71 -3.66 9.39
CA CYS A 200 32.92 -2.97 8.94
C CYS A 200 33.64 -2.35 10.14
#